data_AF-A0A534AHL3-F1
#
_entry.id   AF-A0A534AHL3-F1
#
_cell.length_a   1.000
_cell.length_b   1.000
_cell.length_c   1.000
_cell.angle_alpha   90.00
_cell.angle_beta   90.00
_cell.angle_gamma   90.00
#
_symmetry.space_group_name_H-M   'P 1'
#
loop_
_entity.id
_entity.type
_entity.pdbx_description
1 polymer ?
#
loop_
_entity_poly.entity_id
_entity_poly.type
_entity_poly.pdbx_seq_one_letter_code
_entity_poly.pdbx_strand_id
1 'polypeptide(L)'
;GSAGRVALSFAAMEQYYQQEGRDWERYAWIKARPVAGDLSAGKRLIEALRPFVYRRYLDYTAFAGLREMKALIDAEVARKDLAGNLKLGPGGIREIEFIVQLMQLIRGGREPALRERGLLPSLAACEQLGVIGIASAKQLRAAYRVLRRVENRVQMLRDEQTHDLPDDPALHTRIALALG
;
A
#
# COMPACT_ATOMS: atom_id res chain seq x y z
N GLY A 1 -14.79 7.25 9.47
CA GLY A 1 -15.62 6.72 8.36
C GLY A 1 -16.59 7.79 7.87
N SER A 2 -17.49 7.45 6.93
CA SER A 2 -18.41 8.41 6.29
C SER A 2 -19.45 9.04 7.24
N ALA A 3 -19.75 8.40 8.37
CA ALA A 3 -20.68 8.93 9.39
C ALA A 3 -19.99 9.68 10.55
N GLY A 4 -18.65 9.73 10.57
CA GLY A 4 -17.89 10.36 11.66
C GLY A 4 -17.66 11.85 11.44
N ARG A 5 -17.10 12.51 12.46
CA ARG A 5 -16.63 13.91 12.33
C ARG A 5 -15.57 14.02 11.23
N VAL A 6 -15.65 15.10 10.44
CA VAL A 6 -14.69 15.39 9.36
C VAL A 6 -13.28 15.69 9.90
N ALA A 7 -13.19 16.25 11.11
CA ALA A 7 -11.95 16.49 11.82
C ALA A 7 -12.01 15.97 13.25
N LEU A 8 -10.86 15.51 13.74
CA LEU A 8 -10.67 15.02 15.11
C LEU A 8 -9.49 15.76 15.75
N SER A 9 -9.56 15.96 17.07
CA SER A 9 -8.38 16.36 17.83
C SER A 9 -7.37 15.22 17.88
N PHE A 10 -6.09 15.53 18.13
CA PHE A 10 -5.05 14.49 18.26
C PHE A 10 -5.37 13.50 19.38
N ALA A 11 -5.84 14.00 20.53
CA ALA A 11 -6.27 13.15 21.64
C ALA A 11 -7.39 12.17 21.24
N ALA A 12 -8.38 12.62 20.46
CA ALA A 12 -9.45 11.74 19.99
C ALA A 12 -8.94 10.69 18.99
N MET A 13 -7.96 11.05 18.14
CA MET A 13 -7.34 10.09 17.22
C MET A 13 -6.53 9.03 17.96
N GLU A 14 -5.70 9.43 18.93
CA GLU A 14 -4.92 8.50 19.76
C GLU A 14 -5.84 7.55 20.53
N GLN A 15 -6.89 8.09 21.16
CA GLN A 15 -7.89 7.30 21.88
C GLN A 15 -8.58 6.27 20.98
N TYR A 16 -8.95 6.67 19.75
CA TYR A 16 -9.58 5.79 18.78
C TYR A 16 -8.65 4.65 18.35
N TYR A 17 -7.44 4.97 17.90
CA TYR A 17 -6.52 3.95 17.39
C TYR A 17 -5.98 3.02 18.48
N GLN A 18 -5.98 3.45 19.74
CA GLN A 18 -5.63 2.60 20.86
C GLN A 18 -6.71 1.55 21.18
N GLN A 19 -7.99 1.89 21.03
CA GLN A 19 -9.10 1.05 21.49
C GLN A 19 -9.84 0.32 20.37
N GLU A 20 -10.06 1.00 19.25
CA GLU A 20 -10.96 0.55 18.18
C GLU A 20 -10.23 0.31 16.85
N GLY A 21 -8.95 0.67 16.76
CA GLY A 21 -8.19 0.63 15.52
C GLY A 21 -8.06 -0.79 14.93
N ARG A 22 -8.48 -0.94 13.67
CA ARG A 22 -8.51 -2.23 12.95
C ARG A 22 -7.23 -2.51 12.17
N ASP A 23 -6.99 -3.77 11.84
CA ASP A 23 -5.75 -4.19 11.14
C ASP A 23 -5.59 -3.53 9.76
N TRP A 24 -6.68 -3.34 9.02
CA TRP A 24 -6.64 -2.62 7.74
C TRP A 24 -6.29 -1.13 7.91
N GLU A 25 -6.62 -0.53 9.06
CA GLU A 25 -6.24 0.85 9.35
C GLU A 25 -4.74 0.95 9.63
N ARG A 26 -4.15 -0.06 10.29
CA ARG A 26 -2.68 -0.13 10.43
C ARG A 26 -2.02 -0.14 9.05
N TYR A 27 -2.54 -0.95 8.13
CA TYR A 27 -2.07 -1.00 6.75
C TYR A 27 -2.16 0.37 6.06
N ALA A 28 -3.28 1.07 6.19
CA ALA A 28 -3.47 2.41 5.61
C ALA A 28 -2.49 3.45 6.21
N TRP A 29 -2.29 3.41 7.52
CA TRP A 29 -1.43 4.36 8.24
C TRP A 29 0.06 4.25 7.91
N ILE A 30 0.53 3.15 7.31
CA ILE A 30 1.92 3.04 6.81
C ILE A 30 2.25 4.18 5.84
N LYS A 31 1.29 4.62 5.03
CA LYS A 31 1.50 5.68 4.03
C LYS A 31 1.27 7.09 4.57
N ALA A 32 0.80 7.23 5.81
CA ALA A 32 0.39 8.52 6.36
C ALA A 32 1.55 9.53 6.39
N ARG A 33 1.26 10.77 6.00
CA ARG A 33 2.17 11.91 6.12
C ARG A 33 1.35 13.21 6.25
N PRO A 34 1.82 14.21 7.01
CA PRO A 34 1.23 15.53 6.93
C PRO A 34 1.49 16.13 5.55
N VAL A 35 0.49 16.81 5.01
CA VAL A 35 0.54 17.42 3.65
C VAL A 35 0.24 18.91 3.65
N ALA A 36 -0.37 19.44 4.70
CA ALA A 36 -0.75 20.84 4.85
C ALA A 36 -0.85 21.20 6.35
N GLY A 37 -0.97 22.50 6.65
CA GLY A 37 -1.07 23.02 8.03
C GLY A 37 0.24 22.93 8.80
N ASP A 38 0.16 22.71 10.12
CA ASP A 38 1.35 22.49 10.96
C ASP A 38 1.93 21.09 10.73
N LEU A 39 2.92 21.03 9.84
CA LEU A 39 3.61 19.79 9.48
C LEU A 39 4.38 19.19 10.66
N SER A 40 4.85 20.01 11.61
CA SER A 40 5.57 19.55 12.79
C SER A 40 4.61 18.87 13.78
N ALA A 41 3.43 19.45 14.00
CA ALA A 41 2.36 18.82 14.77
C ALA A 41 1.90 17.49 14.14
N GLY A 42 1.68 17.46 12.82
CA GLY A 42 1.29 16.23 12.13
C GLY A 42 2.36 15.13 12.21
N LYS A 43 3.65 15.48 12.18
CA LYS A 43 4.74 14.52 12.43
C LYS A 43 4.69 13.94 13.84
N ARG A 44 4.41 14.77 14.87
CA ARG A 44 4.25 14.31 16.26
C ARG A 44 3.08 13.34 16.42
N LEU A 45 1.95 13.60 15.76
CA LEU A 45 0.81 12.67 15.76
C LEU A 45 1.18 11.32 15.15
N ILE A 46 1.83 11.31 13.98
CA ILE A 46 2.26 10.05 13.34
C ILE A 46 3.23 9.28 14.25
N GLU A 47 4.11 10.00 14.95
CA GLU A 47 4.99 9.40 15.95
C GLU A 47 4.21 8.74 17.10
N ALA A 48 3.20 9.43 17.64
CA ALA A 48 2.34 8.92 18.70
C ALA A 48 1.55 7.67 18.25
N LEU A 49 1.12 7.61 16.98
CA LEU A 49 0.41 6.47 16.39
C LEU A 49 1.34 5.33 15.95
N ARG A 50 2.66 5.49 16.03
CA ARG A 50 3.62 4.45 15.60
C ARG A 50 3.40 3.09 16.29
N PRO A 51 3.13 2.99 17.60
CA PRO A 51 2.86 1.69 18.25
C PRO A 51 1.58 1.01 17.74
N PHE A 52 0.60 1.79 17.28
CA PHE A 52 -0.57 1.28 16.60
C PHE A 52 -0.19 0.72 15.21
N VAL A 53 0.60 1.42 14.41
CA VAL A 53 0.96 0.92 13.07
C VAL A 53 1.90 -0.29 13.15
N TYR A 54 2.95 -0.20 13.98
CA TYR A 54 4.07 -1.13 14.02
C TYR A 54 4.18 -1.82 15.38
N ARG A 55 3.44 -2.90 15.55
CA ARG A 55 3.46 -3.70 16.78
C ARG A 55 4.83 -4.36 16.99
N ARG A 56 5.38 -4.25 18.20
CA ARG A 56 6.65 -4.93 18.58
C ARG A 56 6.49 -6.44 18.76
N TYR A 57 5.26 -6.88 19.09
CA TYR A 57 4.88 -8.27 19.28
C TYR A 57 3.61 -8.54 18.47
N LEU A 58 3.60 -9.66 17.74
CA LEU A 58 2.43 -10.13 17.01
C LEU A 58 2.04 -11.49 17.58
N ASP A 59 0.78 -11.62 17.96
CA ASP A 59 0.16 -12.87 18.42
C ASP A 59 -0.56 -13.56 17.26
N TYR A 60 -1.18 -14.70 17.55
CA TYR A 60 -1.96 -15.46 16.55
C TYR A 60 -3.11 -14.64 15.95
N THR A 61 -3.75 -13.78 16.75
CA THR A 61 -4.85 -12.91 16.32
C THR A 61 -4.36 -11.90 15.30
N ALA A 62 -3.21 -11.26 15.54
CA ALA A 62 -2.58 -10.36 14.58
C ALA A 62 -2.32 -11.06 13.23
N PHE A 63 -1.76 -12.26 13.24
CA PHE A 63 -1.53 -13.03 12.00
C PHE A 63 -2.82 -13.47 11.32
N ALA A 64 -3.88 -13.77 12.09
CA ALA A 64 -5.20 -14.08 11.53
C ALA A 64 -5.79 -12.88 10.78
N GLY A 65 -5.74 -11.67 11.36
CA GLY A 65 -6.18 -10.45 10.70
C GLY A 65 -5.39 -10.12 9.42
N LEU A 66 -4.07 -10.37 9.41
CA LEU A 66 -3.25 -10.25 8.19
C LEU A 66 -3.69 -11.22 7.09
N ARG A 67 -4.03 -12.47 7.43
CA ARG A 67 -4.55 -13.47 6.48
C ARG A 67 -5.94 -13.10 5.97
N GLU A 68 -6.80 -12.60 6.84
CA GLU A 68 -8.13 -12.10 6.46
C GLU A 68 -8.04 -10.95 5.44
N MET A 69 -7.12 -10.00 5.67
CA MET A 69 -6.87 -8.94 4.69
C MET A 69 -6.43 -9.49 3.32
N LYS A 70 -5.55 -10.49 3.27
CA LYS A 70 -5.15 -11.13 2.00
C LYS A 70 -6.34 -11.84 1.32
N ALA A 71 -7.14 -12.57 2.10
CA ALA A 71 -8.33 -13.25 1.58
C ALA A 71 -9.35 -12.28 0.97
N LEU A 72 -9.56 -11.12 1.59
CA LEU A 72 -10.44 -10.07 1.05
C LEU A 72 -9.92 -9.49 -0.27
N ILE A 73 -8.60 -9.27 -0.38
CA ILE A 73 -7.97 -8.82 -1.63
C ILE A 73 -8.22 -9.86 -2.73
N ASP A 74 -7.98 -11.13 -2.45
CA ASP A 74 -8.10 -12.23 -3.42
C ASP A 74 -9.55 -12.44 -3.86
N ALA A 75 -10.49 -12.40 -2.92
CA ALA A 75 -11.91 -12.50 -3.21
C ALA A 75 -12.41 -11.34 -4.09
N GLU A 76 -11.88 -10.12 -3.89
CA GLU A 76 -12.22 -8.99 -4.74
C GLU A 76 -11.72 -9.17 -6.18
N VAL A 77 -10.50 -9.69 -6.35
CA VAL A 77 -9.94 -9.98 -7.68
C VAL A 77 -10.80 -10.99 -8.43
N ALA A 78 -11.16 -12.09 -7.77
CA ALA A 78 -11.95 -13.17 -8.37
C ALA A 78 -13.38 -12.74 -8.76
N ARG A 79 -14.02 -11.89 -7.93
CA ARG A 79 -15.42 -11.49 -8.13
C ARG A 79 -15.64 -10.55 -9.33
N LYS A 80 -14.63 -9.75 -9.68
CA LYS A 80 -14.80 -8.60 -10.58
C LYS A 80 -14.20 -8.80 -11.98
N ASP A 81 -13.75 -10.01 -12.32
CA ASP A 81 -13.05 -10.34 -13.58
C ASP A 81 -11.95 -9.32 -13.92
N LEU A 82 -11.12 -8.99 -12.93
CA LEU A 82 -10.15 -7.89 -13.02
C LEU A 82 -8.84 -8.30 -13.70
N ALA A 83 -8.84 -9.34 -14.53
CA ALA A 83 -7.63 -9.89 -15.14
C ALA A 83 -6.83 -8.83 -15.93
N GLY A 84 -7.52 -7.90 -16.59
CA GLY A 84 -6.92 -6.78 -17.33
C GLY A 84 -6.63 -5.51 -16.51
N ASN A 85 -7.00 -5.47 -15.22
CA ASN A 85 -6.87 -4.29 -14.38
C ASN A 85 -5.45 -4.19 -13.79
N LEU A 86 -4.72 -3.13 -14.13
CA LEU A 86 -3.30 -2.94 -13.77
C LEU A 86 -3.05 -2.87 -12.26
N LYS A 87 -4.07 -2.49 -11.48
CA LYS A 87 -3.93 -2.27 -10.04
C LYS A 87 -4.52 -3.40 -9.22
N LEU A 88 -5.74 -3.81 -9.54
CA LEU A 88 -6.53 -4.75 -8.75
C LEU A 88 -6.47 -6.18 -9.30
N GLY A 89 -6.02 -6.38 -10.55
CA GLY A 89 -5.88 -7.69 -11.15
C GLY A 89 -4.79 -8.54 -10.50
N PRO A 90 -4.74 -9.86 -10.81
CA PRO A 90 -3.69 -10.75 -10.33
C PRO A 90 -2.30 -10.24 -10.74
N GLY A 91 -1.37 -10.13 -9.78
CA GLY A 91 -0.04 -9.57 -10.02
C GLY A 91 0.01 -8.05 -10.20
N GLY A 92 -1.12 -7.36 -10.00
CA GLY A 92 -1.24 -5.91 -10.16
C GLY A 92 -0.53 -5.10 -9.07
N ILE A 93 -0.57 -3.78 -9.21
CA ILE A 93 0.12 -2.82 -8.33
C ILE A 93 -0.22 -3.05 -6.85
N ARG A 94 -1.50 -3.31 -6.55
CA ARG A 94 -1.98 -3.50 -5.17
C ARG A 94 -1.39 -4.74 -4.52
N GLU A 95 -1.18 -5.82 -5.28
CA GLU A 95 -0.63 -7.06 -4.73
C GLU A 95 0.85 -6.89 -4.36
N ILE A 96 1.62 -6.17 -5.20
CA ILE A 96 3.02 -5.80 -4.88
C ILE A 96 3.07 -4.90 -3.64
N GLU A 97 2.18 -3.90 -3.55
CA GLU A 97 2.02 -3.05 -2.37
C GLU A 97 1.73 -3.87 -1.11
N PHE A 98 0.81 -4.83 -1.22
CA PHE A 98 0.43 -5.68 -0.11
C PHE A 98 1.59 -6.52 0.39
N ILE A 99 2.35 -7.18 -0.50
CA ILE A 99 3.52 -7.99 -0.13
C ILE A 99 4.52 -7.17 0.68
N VAL A 100 4.87 -5.97 0.22
CA VAL A 100 5.86 -5.12 0.87
C VAL A 100 5.31 -4.58 2.19
N GLN A 101 4.10 -4.03 2.20
CA GLN A 101 3.50 -3.46 3.42
C GLN A 101 3.21 -4.52 4.48
N LEU A 102 2.93 -5.76 4.09
CA LEU A 102 2.80 -6.88 5.01
C LEU A 102 4.10 -7.12 5.80
N MET A 103 5.26 -7.06 5.13
CA MET A 103 6.56 -7.15 5.81
C MET A 103 6.76 -5.99 6.79
N GLN A 104 6.30 -4.79 6.43
CA GLN A 104 6.35 -3.63 7.31
C GLN A 104 5.47 -3.82 8.57
N LEU A 105 4.27 -4.40 8.44
CA LEU A 105 3.39 -4.68 9.59
C LEU A 105 3.98 -5.76 10.52
N ILE A 106 4.59 -6.80 9.95
CA ILE A 106 5.13 -7.93 10.72
C ILE A 106 6.44 -7.55 11.42
N ARG A 107 7.33 -6.84 10.72
CA ARG A 107 8.72 -6.62 11.16
C ARG A 107 9.02 -5.19 11.57
N GLY A 108 8.24 -4.20 11.10
CA GLY A 108 8.50 -2.78 11.34
C GLY A 108 8.48 -2.36 12.81
N GLY A 109 7.85 -3.13 13.69
CA GLY A 109 7.93 -2.88 15.14
C GLY A 109 9.34 -3.07 15.70
N ARG A 110 10.13 -3.98 15.12
CA ARG A 110 11.51 -4.30 15.53
C ARG A 110 12.57 -3.76 14.58
N GLU A 111 12.20 -3.54 13.32
CA GLU A 111 13.09 -3.10 12.24
C GLU A 111 12.70 -1.68 11.79
N PRO A 112 13.30 -0.61 12.36
CA PRO A 112 12.96 0.77 11.98
C PRO A 112 13.15 1.06 10.48
N ALA A 113 14.09 0.38 9.81
CA ALA A 113 14.33 0.50 8.37
C ALA A 113 13.10 0.12 7.52
N LEU A 114 12.17 -0.68 8.06
CA LEU A 114 10.93 -1.05 7.38
C LEU A 114 9.79 -0.04 7.60
N ARG A 115 10.04 1.11 8.22
CA ARG A 115 9.01 2.16 8.47
C ARG A 115 8.94 3.20 7.36
N GLU A 116 9.56 2.89 6.22
CA GLU A 116 9.50 3.72 5.02
C GLU A 116 8.06 3.83 4.46
N ARG A 117 7.73 4.99 3.86
CA ARG A 117 6.39 5.19 3.28
C ARG A 117 6.31 4.72 1.83
N GLY A 118 7.38 4.91 1.06
CA GLY A 118 7.41 4.58 -0.38
C GLY A 118 7.61 3.08 -0.61
N LEU A 119 6.95 2.51 -1.62
CA LEU A 119 7.11 1.07 -1.92
C LEU A 119 8.57 0.70 -2.23
N LEU A 120 9.24 1.48 -3.08
CA LEU A 120 10.60 1.15 -3.52
C LEU A 120 11.64 1.23 -2.39
N PRO A 121 11.65 2.28 -1.52
CA PRO A 121 12.47 2.28 -0.31
C PRO A 121 12.14 1.12 0.65
N SER A 122 10.86 0.84 0.91
CA SER A 122 10.46 -0.28 1.77
C SER A 122 10.91 -1.64 1.21
N LEU A 123 10.82 -1.83 -0.10
CA LEU A 123 11.29 -3.05 -0.78
C LEU A 123 12.82 -3.18 -0.71
N ALA A 124 13.57 -2.07 -0.82
CA ALA A 124 15.01 -2.07 -0.64
C ALA A 124 15.41 -2.44 0.80
N ALA A 125 14.70 -1.93 1.80
CA ALA A 125 14.90 -2.32 3.19
C ALA A 125 14.55 -3.80 3.43
N CYS A 126 13.49 -4.31 2.79
CA CYS A 126 13.15 -5.74 2.84
C CYS A 126 14.26 -6.63 2.26
N GLU A 127 14.86 -6.22 1.15
CA GLU A 127 15.99 -6.90 0.50
C GLU A 127 17.23 -6.90 1.40
N GLN A 128 17.59 -5.74 1.96
CA GLN A 128 18.75 -5.59 2.85
C GLN A 128 18.65 -6.43 4.12
N LEU A 129 17.44 -6.58 4.66
CA LEU A 129 17.17 -7.41 5.83
C LEU A 129 17.00 -8.90 5.50
N GLY A 130 17.03 -9.27 4.21
CA GLY A 130 16.83 -10.65 3.75
C GLY A 130 15.41 -11.19 3.95
N VAL A 131 14.43 -10.35 4.29
CA VAL A 131 13.03 -10.78 4.47
C VAL A 131 12.32 -10.99 3.13
N ILE A 132 12.82 -10.33 2.07
CA ILE A 132 12.49 -10.64 0.68
C ILE A 132 13.82 -10.93 -0.02
N GLY A 133 13.93 -12.10 -0.66
CA GLY A 133 15.15 -12.50 -1.36
C GLY A 133 15.49 -11.56 -2.52
N ILE A 134 16.78 -11.39 -2.82
CA ILE A 134 17.30 -10.47 -3.86
C ILE A 134 16.62 -10.69 -5.21
N ALA A 135 16.45 -11.94 -5.63
CA ALA A 135 15.80 -12.28 -6.90
C ALA A 135 14.34 -11.79 -6.94
N SER A 136 13.56 -12.09 -5.89
CA SER A 136 12.18 -11.64 -5.76
C SER A 136 12.08 -10.11 -5.68
N ALA A 137 12.96 -9.46 -4.91
CA ALA A 137 12.99 -8.00 -4.81
C ALA A 137 13.27 -7.33 -6.16
N LYS A 138 14.20 -7.89 -6.95
CA LYS A 138 14.48 -7.43 -8.31
C LYS A 138 13.25 -7.55 -9.22
N GLN A 139 12.55 -8.69 -9.18
CA GLN A 139 11.34 -8.93 -9.96
C GLN A 139 10.21 -7.97 -9.56
N LEU A 140 9.91 -7.84 -8.27
CA LEU A 140 8.86 -6.94 -7.75
C LEU A 140 9.15 -5.48 -8.12
N ARG A 141 10.41 -5.04 -8.01
CA ARG A 141 10.85 -3.69 -8.39
C ARG A 141 10.63 -3.42 -9.89
N ALA A 142 10.99 -4.37 -10.74
CA ALA A 142 10.81 -4.25 -12.18
C ALA A 142 9.33 -4.23 -12.55
N ALA A 143 8.55 -5.19 -12.04
CA ALA A 143 7.11 -5.28 -12.25
C ALA A 143 6.38 -4.01 -11.79
N TYR A 144 6.66 -3.52 -10.58
CA TYR A 144 6.06 -2.29 -10.06
C TYR A 144 6.33 -1.09 -10.98
N ARG A 145 7.59 -0.92 -11.44
CA ARG A 145 7.93 0.19 -12.34
C ARG A 145 7.20 0.09 -13.67
N VAL A 146 7.14 -1.10 -14.26
CA VAL A 146 6.39 -1.31 -15.51
C VAL A 146 4.92 -1.00 -15.31
N LEU A 147 4.28 -1.58 -14.30
CA LEU A 147 2.86 -1.37 -14.00
C LEU A 147 2.53 0.11 -13.75
N ARG A 148 3.33 0.82 -12.94
CA ARG A 148 3.14 2.26 -12.70
C ARG A 148 3.33 3.09 -13.98
N ARG A 149 4.29 2.72 -14.85
CA ARG A 149 4.47 3.41 -16.13
C ARG A 149 3.28 3.19 -17.06
N VAL A 150 2.80 1.95 -17.19
CA VAL A 150 1.62 1.62 -18.00
C VAL A 150 0.39 2.34 -17.46
N GLU A 151 0.11 2.24 -16.16
CA GLU A 151 -1.01 2.91 -15.49
C GLU A 151 -0.99 4.42 -15.77
N ASN A 152 0.15 5.08 -15.56
CA ASN A 152 0.28 6.50 -15.84
C ASN A 152 -0.01 6.84 -17.31
N ARG A 153 0.43 5.99 -18.27
CA ARG A 153 0.14 6.21 -19.70
C ARG A 153 -1.32 6.03 -20.05
N VAL A 154 -1.98 5.03 -19.47
CA VAL A 154 -3.43 4.82 -19.63
C VAL A 154 -4.18 6.06 -19.12
N GLN A 155 -3.85 6.55 -17.92
CA GLN A 155 -4.50 7.73 -17.33
C GLN A 155 -4.27 9.00 -18.18
N MET A 156 -3.06 9.18 -18.73
CA MET A 156 -2.73 10.31 -19.60
C MET A 156 -3.50 10.35 -20.93
N LEU A 157 -4.11 9.25 -21.39
CA LEU A 157 -4.86 9.24 -22.66
C LEU A 157 -6.08 10.16 -22.60
N ARG A 158 -6.74 10.26 -21.44
CA ARG A 158 -7.99 11.02 -21.24
C ARG A 158 -7.99 11.89 -20.00
N ASP A 159 -6.87 11.94 -19.27
CA ASP A 159 -6.78 12.56 -17.94
C ASP A 159 -7.82 11.98 -16.95
N GLU A 160 -7.99 10.66 -17.00
CA GLU A 160 -8.98 9.92 -16.22
C GLU A 160 -8.30 9.00 -15.20
N GLN A 161 -8.89 8.87 -14.01
CA GLN A 161 -8.43 7.93 -12.98
C GLN A 161 -8.89 6.50 -13.30
N THR A 162 -8.35 5.90 -14.35
CA THR A 162 -8.59 4.50 -14.72
C THR A 162 -7.38 3.61 -14.43
N HIS A 163 -7.65 2.32 -14.24
CA HIS A 163 -6.65 1.26 -14.09
C HIS A 163 -6.82 0.14 -15.13
N ASP A 164 -7.83 0.24 -15.98
CA ASP A 164 -8.15 -0.75 -17.00
C ASP A 164 -7.41 -0.43 -18.29
N LEU A 165 -6.82 -1.45 -18.90
CA LEU A 165 -6.32 -1.30 -20.27
C LEU A 165 -7.53 -1.05 -21.21
N PRO A 166 -7.40 -0.14 -22.19
CA PRO A 166 -8.48 0.09 -23.13
C PRO A 166 -8.69 -1.16 -24.00
N ASP A 167 -9.91 -1.42 -24.48
CA ASP A 167 -10.17 -2.56 -25.38
C ASP A 167 -9.69 -2.32 -26.82
N ASP A 168 -9.47 -1.05 -27.20
CA ASP A 168 -9.06 -0.64 -28.55
C ASP A 168 -7.56 -0.94 -28.83
N PRO A 169 -7.24 -1.81 -29.81
CA PRO A 169 -5.86 -2.13 -30.19
C PRO A 169 -5.04 -0.92 -30.66
N ALA A 170 -5.68 0.10 -31.22
CA ALA A 170 -4.98 1.33 -31.61
C ALA A 170 -4.47 2.09 -30.38
N LEU A 171 -5.23 2.08 -29.28
CA LEU A 171 -4.81 2.66 -28.01
C LEU A 171 -3.68 1.84 -27.35
N HIS A 172 -3.68 0.50 -27.47
CA HIS A 172 -2.55 -0.32 -27.04
C HIS A 172 -1.25 0.08 -27.73
N THR A 173 -1.30 0.25 -29.05
CA THR A 173 -0.13 0.67 -29.84
C THR A 173 0.38 2.03 -29.39
N ARG A 174 -0.52 2.99 -29.14
CA ARG A 174 -0.15 4.32 -28.62
C ARG A 174 0.49 4.24 -27.24
N ILE A 175 -0.05 3.41 -26.33
CA ILE A 175 0.52 3.20 -25.00
C ILE A 175 1.92 2.58 -25.12
N ALA A 176 2.08 1.54 -25.96
CA ALA A 176 3.36 0.89 -26.19
C ALA A 176 4.42 1.89 -26.70
N LEU A 177 4.11 2.67 -27.74
CA LEU A 177 5.01 3.70 -28.26
C LEU A 177 5.39 4.76 -27.21
N ALA A 178 4.45 5.14 -26.33
CA ALA A 178 4.71 6.11 -25.26
C ALA A 178 5.57 5.55 -24.10
N LEU A 179 5.75 4.24 -24.03
CA LEU A 179 6.63 3.58 -23.06
C LEU A 179 8.09 3.50 -23.55
N GLY A 180 8.35 3.78 -24.83
CA GLY A 180 9.67 3.62 -25.46
C GLY A 180 10.00 2.16 -25.72
#